data_AF-A0A1G9YA29-F1
#
_entry.id   AF-A0A1G9YA29-F1
#
_cell.length_a   1.000
_cell.length_b   1.000
_cell.length_c   1.000
_cell.angle_alpha   90.00
_cell.angle_beta   90.00
_cell.angle_gamma   90.00
#
_symmetry.space_group_name_H-M   'P 1'
#
loop_
_entity.id
_entity.type
_entity.pdbx_description
1 polymer ?
#
loop_
_entity_poly.entity_id
_entity_poly.type
_entity_poly.pdbx_seq_one_letter_code
_entity_poly.pdbx_strand_id
1 'polypeptide(L)'
;MKYLIVYFTHTNGRTFEYYMKGKSADFLLNRLEWYCDGIVRTDKGIIKTDNLKSIFVREINPNDFPHLTKRDFAMINENKSYGKADFLDDDIKF
;
A
#
# COMPACT_ATOMS: atom_id res chain seq x y z
N MET A 1 16.12 -4.29 2.71
CA MET A 1 14.95 -3.50 2.25
C MET A 1 14.69 -3.86 0.80
N LYS A 2 13.46 -4.22 0.48
CA LYS A 2 13.01 -4.55 -0.88
C LYS A 2 12.39 -3.32 -1.52
N TYR A 3 12.48 -3.25 -2.84
CA TYR A 3 11.86 -2.21 -3.66
C TYR A 3 10.74 -2.86 -4.45
N LEU A 4 9.56 -2.26 -4.40
CA LEU A 4 8.33 -2.88 -4.86
C LEU A 4 7.53 -1.90 -5.70
N ILE A 5 6.83 -2.45 -6.69
CA ILE A 5 5.76 -1.75 -7.38
C ILE A 5 4.44 -2.31 -6.86
N VAL A 6 3.55 -1.41 -6.46
CA VAL A 6 2.22 -1.72 -5.97
C VAL A 6 1.20 -1.18 -6.97
N TYR A 7 0.34 -2.07 -7.44
CA TYR A 7 -0.73 -1.76 -8.38
C TYR A 7 -2.07 -1.79 -7.66
N PHE A 8 -2.75 -0.65 -7.62
CA PHE A 8 -4.08 -0.50 -7.04
C PHE A 8 -5.11 -0.42 -8.15
N THR A 9 -5.89 -1.48 -8.34
CA THR A 9 -6.99 -1.49 -9.29
C THR A 9 -8.29 -1.19 -8.56
N HIS A 10 -8.95 -0.08 -8.93
CA HIS A 10 -10.24 0.31 -8.36
C HIS A 10 -11.41 -0.38 -9.06
N THR A 11 -12.58 -0.36 -8.42
CA THR A 11 -13.83 -0.94 -8.96
C THR A 11 -14.26 -0.33 -10.29
N ASN A 12 -13.85 0.91 -10.58
CA ASN A 12 -14.06 1.58 -11.87
C ASN A 12 -13.08 1.13 -12.98
N GLY A 13 -12.22 0.14 -12.71
CA GLY A 13 -11.23 -0.42 -13.64
C GLY A 13 -9.92 0.37 -13.76
N ARG A 14 -9.80 1.54 -13.13
CA ARG A 14 -8.54 2.31 -13.15
C ARG A 14 -7.50 1.64 -12.27
N THR A 15 -6.28 1.54 -12.78
CA THR A 15 -5.12 1.04 -12.02
C THR A 15 -4.12 2.17 -11.81
N PHE A 16 -3.71 2.36 -10.56
CA PHE A 16 -2.66 3.30 -10.17
C PHE A 16 -1.41 2.53 -9.74
N GLU A 17 -0.26 3.05 -10.10
CA GLU A 17 1.05 2.50 -9.76
C GLU A 17 1.69 3.31 -8.63
N TYR A 18 2.21 2.61 -7.62
CA TYR A 18 2.93 3.21 -6.50
C TYR A 18 4.27 2.50 -6.28
N TYR A 19 5.35 3.27 -6.18
CA TYR A 19 6.66 2.76 -5.83
C TYR A 19 6.82 2.74 -4.30
N MET A 20 7.01 1.54 -3.74
CA MET A 20 7.11 1.34 -2.30
C MET A 20 8.39 0.59 -1.91
N LYS A 21 8.86 0.77 -0.68
CA LYS A 21 9.95 -0.02 -0.10
C LYS A 21 9.51 -0.64 1.23
N GLY A 22 9.92 -1.88 1.46
CA GLY A 22 9.45 -2.65 2.62
C GLY A 22 10.31 -3.87 2.93
N LYS A 23 9.82 -4.71 3.86
CA LYS A 23 10.51 -5.94 4.27
C LYS A 23 10.47 -7.02 3.18
N SER A 24 9.29 -7.26 2.61
CA SER A 24 9.02 -8.21 1.52
C SER A 24 7.71 -7.85 0.81
N ALA A 25 7.45 -8.45 -0.36
CA ALA A 25 6.15 -8.32 -1.03
C ALA A 25 4.98 -8.79 -0.16
N ASP A 26 5.09 -9.97 0.45
CA ASP A 26 4.02 -10.53 1.30
C ASP A 26 3.74 -9.66 2.52
N PHE A 27 4.79 -9.12 3.16
CA PHE A 27 4.63 -8.21 4.28
C PHE A 27 3.87 -6.95 3.86
N LEU A 28 4.23 -6.38 2.70
CA LEU A 28 3.58 -5.19 2.18
C LEU A 28 2.12 -5.47 1.79
N LEU A 29 1.85 -6.58 1.10
CA LEU A 29 0.51 -6.98 0.70
C LEU A 29 -0.39 -7.16 1.92
N ASN A 30 0.06 -7.91 2.93
CA ASN A 30 -0.66 -8.09 4.18
C ASN A 30 -1.00 -6.73 4.82
N ARG A 31 -0.03 -5.81 4.95
CA ARG A 31 -0.29 -4.47 5.51
C ARG A 31 -1.33 -3.69 4.70
N LEU A 32 -1.27 -3.77 3.38
CA LEU A 32 -2.21 -3.07 2.51
C LEU A 32 -3.63 -3.63 2.61
N GLU A 33 -3.78 -4.94 2.80
CA GLU A 33 -5.07 -5.59 3.07
C GLU A 33 -5.70 -5.09 4.39
N TRP A 34 -4.89 -4.94 5.44
CA TRP A 34 -5.35 -4.35 6.71
C TRP A 34 -5.88 -2.92 6.54
N TYR A 35 -5.25 -2.14 5.66
CA TYR A 35 -5.63 -0.75 5.40
C TYR A 35 -6.65 -0.59 4.27
N CYS A 36 -7.30 -1.66 3.81
CA CYS A 36 -8.37 -1.57 2.81
C CYS A 36 -9.55 -0.72 3.29
N ASP A 37 -10.20 -0.04 2.33
CA ASP A 37 -11.30 0.91 2.57
C ASP A 37 -10.94 2.00 3.60
N GLY A 38 -9.73 2.55 3.49
CA GLY A 38 -9.22 3.56 4.42
C GLY A 38 -8.13 4.44 3.80
N ILE A 39 -7.05 4.65 4.56
CA ILE A 39 -5.93 5.50 4.18
C ILE A 39 -4.60 4.82 4.51
N VAL A 40 -3.71 4.76 3.52
CA VAL A 40 -2.30 4.45 3.70
C VAL A 40 -1.49 5.75 3.70
N ARG A 41 -0.95 6.12 4.86
CA ARG A 41 -0.02 7.23 5.00
C ARG A 41 1.39 6.76 4.66
N THR A 42 2.09 7.55 3.88
CA THR A 42 3.51 7.31 3.56
C THR A 42 4.37 8.52 3.90
N ASP A 43 5.68 8.35 3.85
CA ASP A 43 6.65 9.46 3.88
C ASP A 43 6.55 10.40 2.67
N LYS A 44 5.79 10.03 1.62
CA LYS A 44 5.61 10.81 0.39
C LYS A 44 4.22 11.41 0.21
N GLY A 45 3.26 11.04 1.04
CA GLY A 45 1.89 11.50 0.90
C GLY A 45 0.85 10.51 1.39
N ILE A 46 -0.35 10.64 0.86
CA ILE A 46 -1.53 9.90 1.28
C ILE A 46 -2.03 9.10 0.09
N ILE A 47 -2.25 7.81 0.29
CA ILE A 47 -2.90 6.93 -0.68
C ILE A 47 -4.25 6.56 -0.09
N LYS A 48 -5.32 6.86 -0.83
CA LYS A 48 -6.66 6.41 -0.46
C LYS A 48 -6.87 4.99 -0.98
N THR A 49 -7.36 4.11 -0.13
CA THR A 49 -7.59 2.69 -0.43
C THR A 49 -9.08 2.38 -0.53
N ASP A 50 -9.90 3.39 -0.83
CA ASP A 50 -11.34 3.26 -1.01
C ASP A 50 -11.67 2.62 -2.37
N ASN A 51 -12.65 1.72 -2.36
CA ASN A 51 -13.18 1.11 -3.59
C ASN A 51 -12.10 0.37 -4.41
N LEU A 52 -11.15 -0.28 -3.72
CA LEU A 52 -10.18 -1.15 -4.39
C LEU A 52 -10.82 -2.49 -4.74
N LYS A 53 -10.62 -2.92 -5.99
CA LYS A 53 -11.02 -4.24 -6.49
C LYS A 53 -9.92 -5.27 -6.26
N SER A 54 -8.66 -4.88 -6.44
CA SER A 54 -7.52 -5.76 -6.23
C SER A 54 -6.25 -4.97 -6.00
N ILE A 55 -5.31 -5.59 -5.27
CA ILE A 55 -3.97 -5.08 -5.02
C ILE A 55 -2.98 -6.12 -5.55
N PHE A 56 -2.00 -5.69 -6.33
CA PHE A 56 -0.90 -6.55 -6.78
C PHE A 56 0.44 -5.92 -6.39
N VAL A 57 1.33 -6.72 -5.83
CA VAL A 57 2.66 -6.29 -5.36
C VAL A 57 3.73 -7.09 -6.09
N ARG A 58 4.72 -6.39 -6.63
CA ARG A 58 5.86 -6.99 -7.33
C ARG A 58 7.17 -6.47 -6.76
N GLU A 59 8.04 -7.36 -6.29
CA GLU A 59 9.43 -6.98 -6.01
C GLU A 59 10.18 -6.67 -7.31
N ILE A 60 11.01 -5.63 -7.28
CA ILE A 60 11.86 -5.22 -8.40
C ILE A 60 13.31 -5.01 -7.95
N ASN A 61 14.23 -5.11 -8.89
CA ASN A 61 15.58 -4.61 -8.72
C ASN A 61 15.63 -3.15 -9.20
N PRO A 62 16.01 -2.17 -8.37
CA PRO A 62 16.09 -0.77 -8.79
C PRO A 62 17.01 -0.53 -9.99
N ASN A 63 18.01 -1.39 -10.19
CA ASN A 63 18.92 -1.28 -11.32
C ASN A 63 18.23 -1.50 -12.68
N ASP A 64 17.09 -2.19 -12.70
CA ASP A 64 16.29 -2.40 -13.90
C ASP A 64 15.47 -1.15 -14.26
N PHE A 65 15.41 -0.15 -13.37
CA PHE A 65 14.62 1.07 -13.49
C PHE A 65 15.52 2.31 -13.34
N PRO A 66 16.36 2.64 -14.34
CA PRO A 66 17.38 3.69 -14.21
C PRO A 66 16.82 5.10 -14.02
N HIS A 67 15.52 5.30 -14.31
CA HIS A 67 14.83 6.57 -14.07
C HIS A 67 14.34 6.73 -12.61
N LEU A 68 14.41 5.67 -11.80
CA LEU A 68 14.00 5.70 -10.40
C LEU A 68 15.23 5.71 -9.49
N THR A 69 15.18 6.55 -8.46
CA THR A 69 16.14 6.57 -7.37
C THR A 69 15.54 5.89 -6.14
N LYS A 70 16.40 5.47 -5.20
CA LYS A 70 15.94 4.92 -3.91
C LYS A 70 15.02 5.87 -3.13
N ARG A 71 15.10 7.17 -3.40
CA ARG A 71 14.27 8.20 -2.77
C ARG A 71 12.87 8.23 -3.35
N ASP A 72 12.61 7.63 -4.51
CA ASP A 72 11.29 7.62 -5.15
C ASP A 72 10.34 6.58 -4.56
N PHE A 73 10.89 5.63 -3.79
CA PHE A 73 10.12 4.60 -3.12
C PHE A 73 9.62 5.06 -1.76
N ALA A 74 8.29 5.06 -1.60
CA ALA A 74 7.58 5.41 -0.39
C ALA A 74 7.65 4.30 0.67
N MET A 75 7.62 4.65 1.94
CA MET A 75 7.46 3.70 3.04
C MET A 75 6.14 3.97 3.77
N ILE A 76 5.39 2.91 4.08
CA ILE A 76 4.14 3.03 4.84
C ILE A 76 4.47 3.49 6.27
N ASN A 77 3.70 4.47 6.74
CA ASN A 77 3.66 4.88 8.13
C ASN A 77 2.49 4.16 8.81
N GLU A 78 2.78 3.01 9.43
CA GLU A 78 1.77 2.14 10.04
C GLU A 78 0.98 2.86 11.14
N ASN A 79 1.62 3.76 11.92
CA ASN A 79 0.98 4.49 13.02
C ASN A 79 -0.03 5.56 12.57
N LYS A 80 -0.06 5.90 11.28
CA LYS A 80 -0.96 6.91 10.71
C LYS A 80 -1.85 6.34 9.61
N SER A 81 -1.66 5.07 9.28
CA SER A 81 -2.49 4.37 8.31
C SER A 81 -3.63 3.69 9.04
N TYR A 82 -4.78 3.61 8.40
CA TYR A 82 -5.96 2.97 8.97
C TYR A 82 -6.80 2.36 7.87
N GLY A 83 -7.51 1.29 8.18
CA GLY A 83 -8.49 0.64 7.32
C GLY A 83 -9.86 0.58 7.99
N LYS A 84 -10.83 0.03 7.29
CA LYS A 84 -12.16 -0.22 7.86
C LYS A 84 -12.12 -1.11 9.11
N ALA A 85 -11.17 -2.04 9.17
CA ALA A 85 -10.99 -2.95 10.30
C ALA A 85 -10.74 -2.22 11.63
N ASP A 86 -10.03 -1.08 11.60
CA ASP A 86 -9.72 -0.30 12.82
C ASP A 86 -10.97 0.35 13.46
N PHE A 87 -12.10 0.40 12.74
CA PHE A 87 -13.37 0.96 13.23
C PHE A 87 -14.40 -0.11 13.59
N LEU A 88 -14.15 -1.38 13.27
CA LEU A 88 -15.09 -2.49 13.51
C LEU A 88 -14.90 -3.17 14.86
N ASP A 89 -13.80 -2.89 15.57
CA ASP A 89 -13.50 -3.48 16.88
C ASP A 89 -14.23 -2.81 18.07
N ASP A 90 -14.92 -1.68 17.85
CA ASP A 90 -15.65 -0.97 18.93
C ASP A 90 -17.12 -1.42 19.12
N ASP A 91 -17.69 -2.23 18.22
CA ASP A 91 -19.16 -2.47 18.16
C ASP A 91 -19.62 -3.92 18.43
N ILE A 92 -18.78 -4.80 19.01
CA ILE A 92 -19.25 -6.14 19.43
C ILE A 92 -18.89 -6.42 20.89
N LYS A 93 -19.76 -5.94 21.79
CA LYS A 93 -20.02 -6.59 23.08
C LYS A 93 -21.44 -7.15 23.04
N PHE A 94 -21.56 -8.46 22.87
CA PHE A 94 -22.79 -9.20 23.18
C PHE A 94 -22.97 -9.31 24.69
#